data_AF-A0AA41MW79-F1
#
_entry.id   AF-A0AA41MW79-F1
#
_cell.length_a   1.000
_cell.length_b   1.000
_cell.length_c   1.000
_cell.angle_alpha   90.00
_cell.angle_beta   90.00
_cell.angle_gamma   90.00
#
_symmetry.space_group_name_H-M   'P 1'
#
loop_
_entity.id
_entity.type
_entity.pdbx_description
1 polymer ?
#
loop_
_entity_poly.entity_id
_entity_poly.type
_entity_poly.pdbx_seq_one_letter_code
_entity_poly.pdbx_strand_id
1 'polypeptide(L)'
;TVGISSVQRPQGSYLLDTLQSLFQASSEAELETMVVLVHLSDPDPEWLGQAVANISDLFEPHIEARELLVIHGLLDGSPLRNVNQSSPCEELDFRQKVDYALLMNFASNLSDYFLLMDDNVQCTLYFVSSIYWALSAWKEYPWVIVEFSNLRFSGKVFHSGDLSRLASFFLLFHEHTSAHLLLSRFHLLLAQNSPIHLSPSMFYHMGNYSELEATCFPVEKDKVFGEPDNPTAIVLTDMVSMLNIIPLYAYVLNEESYTTLDPIEGNHLTVILDRPQKILRIVVLTGTEENGMYHLQKGRVLLGYDIMDQPKHCVRYSLLGPLVGGNLDQRVFYDEDSMEKLSCIRLEVSASQEHWLVIRQIKVWTDPEDEES
;
A
#
# COMPACT_ATOMS: atom_id res chain seq x y z
N THR A 1 15.23 -3.64 0.20
CA THR A 1 15.82 -2.32 0.50
C THR A 1 14.74 -1.34 0.92
N VAL A 2 14.98 -0.58 1.99
CA VAL A 2 14.21 0.62 2.35
C VAL A 2 15.01 1.83 1.88
N GLY A 3 14.48 2.60 0.94
CA GLY A 3 15.16 3.76 0.36
C GLY A 3 14.62 5.07 0.91
N ILE A 4 15.52 5.92 1.41
CA ILE A 4 15.23 7.26 1.92
C ILE A 4 16.12 8.26 1.20
N SER A 5 15.55 9.38 0.75
CA SER A 5 16.33 10.53 0.28
C SER A 5 16.15 11.70 1.23
N SER A 6 17.24 12.39 1.57
CA SER A 6 17.24 13.50 2.52
C SER A 6 18.09 14.67 2.05
N VAL A 7 17.60 15.86 2.36
CA VAL A 7 18.13 17.18 2.00
C VAL A 7 17.98 18.10 3.22
N GLN A 8 18.82 19.13 3.35
CA GLN A 8 18.70 20.07 4.46
C GLN A 8 17.37 20.83 4.36
N ARG A 9 16.59 20.82 5.45
CA ARG A 9 15.34 21.56 5.56
C ARG A 9 15.50 22.77 6.50
N PRO A 10 14.73 23.87 6.28
CA PRO A 10 14.83 25.08 7.11
C PRO A 10 14.54 24.87 8.60
N GLN A 11 13.73 23.85 8.93
CA GLN A 11 13.26 23.56 10.29
C GLN A 11 14.12 22.49 10.99
N GLY A 12 15.23 22.07 10.37
CA GLY A 12 16.05 20.93 10.81
C GLY A 12 15.78 19.67 9.98
N SER A 13 16.71 18.72 10.02
CA SER A 13 16.56 17.42 9.33
C SER A 13 15.83 16.42 10.25
N TYR A 14 14.81 15.75 9.72
CA TYR A 14 14.05 14.70 10.41
C TYR A 14 14.64 13.29 10.17
N LEU A 15 15.71 13.20 9.38
CA LEU A 15 16.29 11.93 8.96
C LEU A 15 16.69 11.04 10.13
N LEU A 16 17.33 11.63 11.16
CA LEU A 16 17.79 10.87 12.32
C LEU A 16 16.61 10.29 13.11
N ASP A 17 15.53 11.05 13.27
CA ASP A 17 14.30 10.59 13.93
C ASP A 17 13.62 9.47 13.13
N THR A 18 13.60 9.59 11.79
CA THR A 18 13.08 8.56 10.88
C THR A 18 13.89 7.28 10.96
N LEU A 19 15.22 7.35 10.92
CA LEU A 19 16.10 6.19 11.08
C LEU A 19 15.91 5.55 12.45
N GLN A 20 15.84 6.35 13.51
CA GLN A 20 15.59 5.86 14.86
C GLN A 20 14.25 5.13 14.95
N SER A 21 13.17 5.71 14.41
CA SER A 21 11.86 5.07 14.37
C SER A 21 11.89 3.76 13.59
N LEU A 22 12.58 3.72 12.45
CA LEU A 22 12.68 2.54 11.58
C LEU A 22 13.39 1.39 12.29
N PHE A 23 14.57 1.63 12.86
CA PHE A 23 15.37 0.60 13.52
C PHE A 23 14.71 0.12 14.83
N GLN A 24 14.11 1.03 15.61
CA GLN A 24 13.39 0.64 16.83
C GLN A 24 12.09 -0.12 16.55
N ALA A 25 11.44 0.14 15.41
CA ALA A 25 10.25 -0.58 15.00
C ALA A 25 10.53 -1.99 14.45
N SER A 26 11.80 -2.31 14.20
CA SER A 26 12.23 -3.55 13.56
C SER A 26 12.81 -4.54 14.58
N SER A 27 12.47 -5.81 14.42
CA SER A 27 13.08 -6.92 15.15
C SER A 27 14.43 -7.33 14.54
N GLU A 28 15.24 -8.07 15.31
CA GLU A 28 16.53 -8.62 14.85
C GLU A 28 16.38 -9.44 13.56
N ALA A 29 15.34 -10.28 13.49
CA ALA A 29 15.05 -11.07 12.30
C ALA A 29 14.66 -10.21 11.07
N GLU A 30 14.00 -9.07 11.28
CA GLU A 30 13.68 -8.15 10.19
C GLU A 30 14.93 -7.43 9.68
N LEU A 31 15.82 -7.02 10.59
CA LEU A 31 17.09 -6.36 10.27
C LEU A 31 17.97 -7.24 9.39
N GLU A 32 18.01 -8.54 9.63
CA GLU A 32 18.74 -9.50 8.77
C GLU A 32 18.17 -9.60 7.34
N THR A 33 16.91 -9.19 7.13
CA THR A 33 16.22 -9.30 5.83
C THR A 33 16.08 -7.97 5.09
N MET A 34 16.52 -6.87 5.69
CA MET A 34 16.42 -5.54 5.08
C MET A 34 17.76 -4.81 5.06
N VAL A 35 17.86 -3.88 4.11
CA VAL A 35 18.95 -2.91 4.03
C VAL A 35 18.31 -1.54 3.85
N VAL A 36 18.67 -0.61 4.71
CA VAL A 36 18.29 0.80 4.63
C VAL A 36 19.32 1.53 3.78
N LEU A 37 18.88 2.15 2.69
CA LEU A 37 19.70 2.96 1.80
C LEU A 37 19.30 4.42 1.95
N VAL A 38 20.20 5.24 2.46
CA VAL A 38 20.02 6.68 2.62
C VAL A 38 20.80 7.41 1.53
N HIS A 39 20.11 8.22 0.76
CA HIS A 39 20.68 9.15 -0.21
C HIS A 39 20.68 10.57 0.35
N LEU A 40 21.87 11.14 0.54
CA LEU A 40 22.06 12.53 0.93
C LEU A 40 22.24 13.39 -0.32
N SER A 41 21.22 14.16 -0.68
CA SER A 41 21.16 14.95 -1.93
C SER A 41 21.43 16.44 -1.76
N ASP A 42 21.80 16.89 -0.56
CA ASP A 42 22.09 18.31 -0.34
C ASP A 42 23.44 18.71 -0.98
N PRO A 43 23.53 19.88 -1.64
CA PRO A 43 24.78 20.39 -2.19
C PRO A 43 25.72 21.01 -1.14
N ASP A 44 25.27 21.31 0.08
CA ASP A 44 26.09 21.94 1.12
C ASP A 44 27.07 20.93 1.76
N PRO A 45 28.39 21.08 1.55
CA PRO A 45 29.38 20.16 2.11
C PRO A 45 29.46 20.24 3.64
N GLU A 46 29.14 21.37 4.27
CA GLU A 46 29.16 21.48 5.74
C GLU A 46 28.02 20.65 6.35
N TRP A 47 26.81 20.79 5.80
CA TRP A 47 25.68 19.97 6.20
C TRP A 47 25.93 18.49 5.93
N LEU A 48 26.45 18.12 4.76
CA LEU A 48 26.79 16.73 4.44
C LEU A 48 27.77 16.13 5.46
N GLY A 49 28.83 16.89 5.80
CA GLY A 49 29.80 16.45 6.81
C GLY A 49 29.16 16.22 8.17
N GLN A 50 28.25 17.11 8.60
CA GLN A 50 27.51 16.96 9.85
C GLN A 50 26.52 15.79 9.82
N ALA A 51 25.78 15.62 8.72
CA ALA A 51 24.83 14.53 8.55
C ALA A 51 25.54 13.16 8.60
N VAL A 52 26.65 13.02 7.88
CA VAL A 52 27.46 11.79 7.90
C VAL A 52 28.04 11.52 9.28
N ALA A 53 28.56 12.54 9.97
CA ALA A 53 29.08 12.38 11.33
C ALA A 53 27.98 11.91 12.30
N ASN A 54 26.83 12.59 12.30
CA ASN A 54 25.70 12.22 13.17
C ASN A 54 25.17 10.81 12.89
N ILE A 55 25.07 10.42 11.61
CA ILE A 55 24.63 9.07 11.23
C ILE A 55 25.67 8.03 11.69
N SER A 56 26.96 8.32 11.50
CA SER A 56 28.05 7.43 11.92
C SER A 56 28.05 7.24 13.43
N ASP A 57 27.88 8.31 14.21
CA ASP A 57 27.91 8.25 15.67
C ASP A 57 26.67 7.53 16.26
N LEU A 58 25.48 7.73 15.68
CA LEU A 58 24.23 7.18 16.22
C LEU A 58 23.90 5.76 15.72
N PHE A 59 24.35 5.41 14.52
CA PHE A 59 23.98 4.16 13.85
C PHE A 59 25.20 3.30 13.48
N GLU A 60 26.35 3.51 14.14
CA GLU A 60 27.57 2.69 13.97
C GLU A 60 27.27 1.18 13.91
N PRO A 61 26.47 0.58 14.83
CA PRO A 61 26.23 -0.86 14.81
C PRO A 61 25.52 -1.32 13.51
N HIS A 62 24.57 -0.53 13.01
CA HIS A 62 23.81 -0.84 11.80
C HIS A 62 24.66 -0.68 10.54
N ILE A 63 25.62 0.26 10.55
CA ILE A 63 26.58 0.46 9.45
C ILE A 63 27.55 -0.73 9.41
N GLU A 64 28.10 -1.12 10.56
CA GLU A 64 29.02 -2.27 10.67
C GLU A 64 28.34 -3.59 10.25
N ALA A 65 27.08 -3.76 10.63
CA ALA A 65 26.24 -4.90 10.24
C ALA A 65 25.80 -4.87 8.76
N ARG A 66 26.06 -3.76 8.04
CA ARG A 66 25.62 -3.50 6.65
C ARG A 66 24.10 -3.42 6.48
N GLU A 67 23.40 -3.11 7.56
CA GLU A 67 21.96 -2.85 7.59
C GLU A 67 21.67 -1.41 7.14
N LEU A 68 22.62 -0.49 7.29
CA LEU A 68 22.54 0.90 6.85
C LEU A 68 23.64 1.24 5.85
N LEU A 69 23.25 1.71 4.67
CA LEU A 69 24.14 2.23 3.63
C LEU A 69 23.82 3.71 3.40
N VAL A 70 24.85 4.55 3.44
CA VAL A 70 24.72 5.99 3.15
C VAL A 70 25.48 6.30 1.87
N ILE A 71 24.78 6.92 0.93
CA ILE A 71 25.33 7.40 -0.34
C ILE A 71 25.11 8.89 -0.48
N HIS A 72 26.04 9.55 -1.14
CA HIS A 72 25.89 10.93 -1.60
C HIS A 72 26.02 10.94 -3.11
N GLY A 73 25.10 11.62 -3.78
CA GLY A 73 25.11 11.79 -5.22
C GLY A 73 24.39 13.06 -5.62
N LEU A 74 24.96 13.80 -6.56
CA LEU A 74 24.31 14.91 -7.21
C LEU A 74 24.35 14.64 -8.70
N LEU A 75 23.20 14.79 -9.37
CA LEU A 75 23.15 14.75 -10.82
C LEU A 75 23.43 16.16 -11.34
N ASP A 76 24.71 16.55 -11.27
CA ASP A 76 25.17 17.87 -11.67
C ASP A 76 25.27 17.97 -13.21
N GLY A 77 24.88 19.12 -13.77
CA GLY A 77 25.01 19.37 -15.22
C GLY A 77 23.84 18.93 -16.11
N SER A 78 22.62 18.77 -15.59
CA SER A 78 21.46 18.60 -16.47
C SER A 78 21.31 19.83 -17.38
N PRO A 79 21.23 19.66 -18.73
CA PRO A 79 20.91 20.75 -19.67
C PRO A 79 19.52 21.36 -19.44
N LEU A 80 18.72 20.77 -18.54
CA LEU A 80 17.31 21.04 -18.28
C LEU A 80 17.08 22.20 -17.28
N ARG A 81 18.15 22.84 -16.81
CA ARG A 81 18.08 23.94 -15.84
C ARG A 81 17.68 25.25 -16.54
N ASN A 82 16.43 25.39 -16.97
CA ASN A 82 15.86 26.70 -17.32
C ASN A 82 15.52 27.49 -16.04
N VAL A 83 16.56 27.85 -15.28
CA VAL A 83 16.50 28.52 -13.96
C VAL A 83 15.68 29.82 -13.98
N ASN A 84 15.49 30.43 -15.15
CA ASN A 84 14.92 31.77 -15.24
C ASN A 84 13.38 31.80 -15.32
N GLN A 85 12.67 30.66 -15.32
CA GLN A 85 11.21 30.63 -15.49
C GLN A 85 10.43 29.62 -14.62
N SER A 86 11.08 28.79 -13.80
CA SER A 86 10.40 27.79 -12.98
C SER A 86 9.90 28.37 -11.65
N SER A 87 8.69 27.98 -11.25
CA SER A 87 8.17 28.28 -9.91
C SER A 87 8.97 27.52 -8.82
N PRO A 88 8.98 28.00 -7.56
CA PRO A 88 9.63 27.28 -6.45
C PRO A 88 9.13 25.84 -6.27
N CYS A 89 7.86 25.57 -6.55
CA CYS A 89 7.28 24.24 -6.48
C CYS A 89 7.79 23.32 -7.60
N GLU A 90 7.92 23.83 -8.81
CA GLU A 90 8.49 23.05 -9.94
C GLU A 90 9.96 22.72 -9.71
N GLU A 91 10.73 23.63 -9.11
CA GLU A 91 12.11 23.34 -8.75
C GLU A 91 12.21 22.25 -7.67
N LEU A 92 11.36 22.30 -6.64
CA LEU A 92 11.35 21.29 -5.59
C LEU A 92 10.91 19.92 -6.13
N ASP A 93 9.88 19.89 -6.96
CA ASP A 93 9.41 18.66 -7.61
C ASP A 93 10.47 18.05 -8.54
N PHE A 94 11.16 18.88 -9.32
CA PHE A 94 12.26 18.42 -10.16
C PHE A 94 13.40 17.80 -9.34
N ARG A 95 13.81 18.46 -8.25
CA ARG A 95 14.84 17.91 -7.35
C ARG A 95 14.41 16.56 -6.77
N GLN A 96 13.17 16.45 -6.29
CA GLN A 96 12.63 15.17 -5.78
C GLN A 96 12.68 14.05 -6.82
N LYS A 97 12.32 14.32 -8.08
CA LYS A 97 12.43 13.32 -9.16
C LYS A 97 13.86 12.84 -9.37
N VAL A 98 14.82 13.75 -9.40
CA VAL A 98 16.23 13.42 -9.60
C VAL A 98 16.75 12.60 -8.41
N ASP A 99 16.41 13.02 -7.20
CA ASP A 99 16.83 12.38 -5.96
C ASP A 99 16.29 10.94 -5.86
N TYR A 100 15.00 10.73 -6.10
CA TYR A 100 14.43 9.39 -6.14
C TYR A 100 14.98 8.57 -7.31
N ALA A 101 15.20 9.15 -8.49
CA ALA A 101 15.79 8.44 -9.62
C ALA A 101 17.21 7.95 -9.32
N LEU A 102 18.03 8.77 -8.66
CA LEU A 102 19.36 8.35 -8.21
C LEU A 102 19.26 7.23 -7.18
N LEU A 103 18.48 7.42 -6.13
CA LEU A 103 18.25 6.43 -5.08
C LEU A 103 17.81 5.08 -5.65
N MET A 104 16.83 5.09 -6.56
CA MET A 104 16.29 3.88 -7.21
C MET A 104 17.33 3.20 -8.12
N ASN A 105 18.16 3.96 -8.83
CA ASN A 105 19.24 3.37 -9.63
C ASN A 105 20.26 2.64 -8.75
N PHE A 106 20.67 3.25 -7.63
CA PHE A 106 21.56 2.60 -6.67
C PHE A 106 20.93 1.35 -6.04
N ALA A 107 19.63 1.38 -5.76
CA ALA A 107 18.93 0.27 -5.12
C ALA A 107 18.59 -0.91 -6.05
N SER A 108 18.63 -0.71 -7.38
CA SER A 108 18.13 -1.65 -8.39
C SER A 108 18.60 -3.11 -8.25
N ASN A 109 19.79 -3.34 -7.70
CA ASN A 109 20.38 -4.68 -7.54
C ASN A 109 20.70 -5.04 -6.08
N LEU A 110 20.13 -4.35 -5.09
CA LEU A 110 20.42 -4.59 -3.67
C LEU A 110 19.50 -5.62 -3.00
N SER A 111 18.27 -5.78 -3.49
CA SER A 111 17.25 -6.66 -2.89
C SER A 111 16.20 -7.04 -3.92
N ASP A 112 15.30 -7.96 -3.58
CA ASP A 112 14.16 -8.33 -4.44
C ASP A 112 13.07 -7.24 -4.50
N TYR A 113 12.90 -6.52 -3.39
CA TYR A 113 11.90 -5.47 -3.22
C TYR A 113 12.51 -4.17 -2.72
N PHE A 114 11.87 -3.06 -3.10
CA PHE A 114 12.23 -1.71 -2.69
C PHE A 114 11.03 -1.00 -2.07
N LEU A 115 11.20 -0.51 -0.85
CA LEU A 115 10.25 0.33 -0.13
C LEU A 115 10.73 1.78 -0.22
N LEU A 116 9.92 2.66 -0.82
CA LEU A 116 10.18 4.11 -0.84
C LEU A 116 9.69 4.76 0.46
N MET A 117 10.53 5.60 1.05
CA MET A 117 10.23 6.38 2.24
C MET A 117 10.80 7.79 2.16
N ASP A 118 10.08 8.75 2.75
CA ASP A 118 10.55 10.10 3.02
C ASP A 118 11.36 10.14 4.32
N ASP A 119 12.18 11.18 4.49
CA ASP A 119 13.05 11.36 5.65
C ASP A 119 12.34 11.91 6.90
N ASN A 120 11.01 12.00 6.89
CA ASN A 120 10.18 12.54 7.97
C ASN A 120 8.99 11.63 8.29
N VAL A 121 9.25 10.34 8.51
CA VAL A 121 8.23 9.30 8.64
C VAL A 121 8.43 8.45 9.88
N GLN A 122 7.36 8.20 10.62
CA GLN A 122 7.30 7.25 11.72
C GLN A 122 6.82 5.89 11.21
N CYS A 123 7.50 4.83 11.65
CA CYS A 123 7.18 3.44 11.31
C CYS A 123 6.36 2.77 12.42
N THR A 124 5.42 1.92 12.01
CA THR A 124 4.74 0.97 12.92
C THR A 124 5.64 -0.22 13.25
N LEU A 125 5.43 -0.83 14.41
CA LEU A 125 6.17 -2.03 14.83
C LEU A 125 5.98 -3.19 13.83
N TYR A 126 7.06 -3.89 13.52
CA TYR A 126 7.06 -5.07 12.64
C TYR A 126 6.54 -4.81 11.22
N PHE A 127 6.75 -3.59 10.71
CA PHE A 127 6.29 -3.21 9.36
C PHE A 127 6.93 -4.08 8.27
N VAL A 128 8.19 -4.50 8.42
CA VAL A 128 8.90 -5.33 7.43
C VAL A 128 8.22 -6.69 7.30
N SER A 129 7.92 -7.34 8.42
CA SER A 129 7.19 -8.61 8.47
C SER A 129 5.80 -8.48 7.85
N SER A 130 5.11 -7.39 8.17
CA SER A 130 3.77 -7.14 7.65
C SER A 130 3.78 -6.96 6.12
N ILE A 131 4.77 -6.22 5.60
CA ILE A 131 5.01 -6.11 4.15
C ILE A 131 5.34 -7.49 3.56
N TYR A 132 6.25 -8.25 4.17
CA TYR A 132 6.65 -9.57 3.69
C TYR A 132 5.45 -10.51 3.50
N TRP A 133 4.56 -10.58 4.49
CA TRP A 133 3.37 -11.43 4.42
C TRP A 133 2.37 -10.96 3.35
N ALA A 134 2.20 -9.64 3.19
CA ALA A 134 1.40 -9.09 2.12
C ALA A 134 1.98 -9.47 0.75
N LEU A 135 3.26 -9.20 0.49
CA LEU A 135 3.90 -9.54 -0.78
C LEU A 135 3.88 -11.06 -1.05
N SER A 136 4.01 -11.87 -0.01
CA SER A 136 3.89 -13.33 -0.11
C SER A 136 2.50 -13.76 -0.59
N ALA A 137 1.44 -13.12 -0.11
CA ALA A 137 0.07 -13.36 -0.58
C ALA A 137 -0.14 -12.89 -2.03
N TRP A 138 0.54 -11.80 -2.42
CA TRP A 138 0.51 -11.25 -3.77
C TRP A 138 1.44 -11.93 -4.77
N LYS A 139 2.28 -12.90 -4.34
CA LYS A 139 3.32 -13.53 -5.17
C LYS A 139 2.83 -14.16 -6.47
N GLU A 140 1.60 -14.69 -6.48
CA GLU A 140 0.99 -15.35 -7.64
C GLU A 140 0.19 -14.38 -8.54
N TYR A 141 0.10 -13.11 -8.15
CA TYR A 141 -0.69 -12.09 -8.84
C TYR A 141 0.23 -11.04 -9.45
N PRO A 142 -0.10 -10.49 -10.65
CA PRO A 142 0.64 -9.38 -11.20
C PRO A 142 0.38 -8.12 -10.37
N TRP A 143 1.44 -7.50 -9.89
CA TRP A 143 1.40 -6.19 -9.23
C TRP A 143 2.68 -5.41 -9.55
N VAL A 144 2.61 -4.11 -9.37
CA VAL A 144 3.66 -3.14 -9.71
C VAL A 144 3.98 -2.30 -8.48
N ILE A 145 2.93 -1.77 -7.84
CA ILE A 145 3.01 -0.98 -6.61
C ILE A 145 1.99 -1.50 -5.62
N VAL A 146 2.48 -1.82 -4.41
CA VAL A 146 1.64 -2.06 -3.23
C VAL A 146 1.87 -0.92 -2.25
N GLU A 147 0.78 -0.32 -1.78
CA GLU A 147 0.80 0.84 -0.90
C GLU A 147 0.40 0.46 0.53
N PHE A 148 1.22 0.86 1.49
CA PHE A 148 1.04 0.64 2.93
C PHE A 148 0.82 1.95 3.70
N SER A 149 0.55 3.04 3.00
CA SER A 149 0.19 4.33 3.61
C SER A 149 -0.53 5.22 2.61
N ASN A 150 -1.22 6.25 3.10
CA ASN A 150 -1.80 7.29 2.25
C ASN A 150 -0.80 8.39 1.85
N LEU A 151 0.47 8.25 2.23
CA LEU A 151 1.51 9.23 1.93
C LEU A 151 1.91 9.16 0.45
N ARG A 152 2.18 10.32 -0.16
CA ARG A 152 2.57 10.47 -1.57
C ARG A 152 3.66 9.51 -2.01
N PHE A 153 4.73 9.41 -1.23
CA PHE A 153 5.89 8.60 -1.56
C PHE A 153 6.06 7.42 -0.60
N SER A 154 5.95 7.72 0.69
CA SER A 154 6.23 6.78 1.76
C SER A 154 5.27 5.59 1.80
N GLY A 155 5.81 4.39 2.04
CA GLY A 155 4.99 3.17 2.11
C GLY A 155 4.66 2.56 0.76
N LYS A 156 5.30 2.98 -0.33
CA LYS A 156 5.14 2.39 -1.66
C LYS A 156 6.22 1.35 -1.90
N VAL A 157 5.80 0.12 -2.20
CA VAL A 157 6.70 -1.02 -2.44
C VAL A 157 6.69 -1.41 -3.91
N PHE A 158 7.88 -1.66 -4.44
CA PHE A 158 8.14 -2.00 -5.84
C PHE A 158 8.98 -3.27 -5.95
N HIS A 159 8.88 -3.95 -7.09
CA HIS A 159 9.92 -4.89 -7.50
C HIS A 159 11.21 -4.12 -7.86
N SER A 160 12.36 -4.58 -7.35
CA SER A 160 13.64 -3.91 -7.66
C SER A 160 13.97 -3.92 -9.15
N GLY A 161 13.51 -4.94 -9.88
CA GLY A 161 13.66 -5.06 -11.33
C GLY A 161 12.99 -3.93 -12.13
N ASP A 162 11.97 -3.28 -11.55
CA ASP A 162 11.25 -2.17 -12.20
C ASP A 162 11.83 -0.79 -11.85
N LEU A 163 12.75 -0.70 -10.88
CA LEU A 163 13.31 0.56 -10.42
C LEU A 163 14.04 1.36 -11.50
N SER A 164 14.79 0.69 -12.37
CA SER A 164 15.48 1.37 -13.49
C SER A 164 14.50 2.02 -14.46
N ARG A 165 13.34 1.40 -14.67
CA ARG A 165 12.25 1.93 -15.50
C ARG A 165 11.56 3.10 -14.81
N LEU A 166 11.29 2.99 -13.51
CA LEU A 166 10.70 4.07 -12.72
C LEU A 166 11.64 5.29 -12.62
N ALA A 167 12.94 5.07 -12.39
CA ALA A 167 13.95 6.12 -12.39
C ALA A 167 13.99 6.83 -13.76
N SER A 168 13.98 6.07 -14.86
CA SER A 168 13.92 6.64 -16.21
C SER A 168 12.62 7.42 -16.44
N PHE A 169 11.49 6.91 -15.93
CA PHE A 169 10.20 7.58 -16.02
C PHE A 169 10.20 8.94 -15.30
N PHE A 170 10.78 9.03 -14.10
CA PHE A 170 10.94 10.31 -13.42
C PHE A 170 11.81 11.31 -14.20
N LEU A 171 12.91 10.85 -14.81
CA LEU A 171 13.82 11.70 -15.55
C LEU A 171 13.26 12.15 -16.91
N LEU A 172 12.38 11.36 -17.54
CA LEU A 172 11.76 11.69 -18.83
C LEU A 172 10.65 12.73 -18.72
N PHE A 173 9.89 12.76 -17.63
CA PHE A 173 8.78 13.70 -17.41
C PHE A 173 9.20 14.90 -16.57
N HIS A 174 10.13 15.69 -17.13
CA HIS A 174 10.79 16.79 -16.42
C HIS A 174 9.87 18.00 -16.21
N GLU A 175 8.95 18.29 -17.14
CA GLU A 175 8.12 19.50 -17.13
C GLU A 175 6.71 19.26 -16.59
N HIS A 176 6.28 20.13 -15.66
CA HIS A 176 4.91 20.37 -15.18
C HIS A 176 4.12 19.20 -14.53
N THR A 177 4.65 17.97 -14.51
CA THR A 177 3.98 16.82 -13.86
C THR A 177 4.65 16.50 -12.54
N SER A 178 3.93 16.46 -11.42
CA SER A 178 4.58 16.18 -10.13
C SER A 178 5.13 14.76 -10.02
N ALA A 179 6.20 14.55 -9.24
CA ALA A 179 6.77 13.23 -8.95
C ALA A 179 5.70 12.29 -8.36
N HIS A 180 4.85 12.80 -7.48
CA HIS A 180 3.74 12.05 -6.91
C HIS A 180 2.74 11.58 -7.98
N LEU A 181 2.36 12.46 -8.92
CA LEU A 181 1.41 12.12 -9.98
C LEU A 181 2.00 11.10 -10.96
N LEU A 182 3.30 11.18 -11.23
CA LEU A 182 4.00 10.15 -12.00
C LEU A 182 3.97 8.82 -11.26
N LEU A 183 4.30 8.82 -9.97
CA LEU A 183 4.32 7.62 -9.14
C LEU A 183 2.94 6.96 -9.05
N SER A 184 1.89 7.75 -8.84
CA SER A 184 0.51 7.26 -8.74
C SER A 184 -0.03 6.71 -10.06
N ARG A 185 0.62 7.00 -11.20
CA ARG A 185 0.22 6.48 -12.53
C ARG A 185 1.14 5.40 -13.07
N PHE A 186 2.28 5.15 -12.43
CA PHE A 186 3.26 4.18 -12.93
C PHE A 186 2.69 2.76 -13.02
N HIS A 187 1.80 2.39 -12.10
CA HIS A 187 1.14 1.08 -12.09
C HIS A 187 0.35 0.80 -13.39
N LEU A 188 -0.23 1.83 -14.01
CA LEU A 188 -0.98 1.71 -15.27
C LEU A 188 -0.07 1.33 -16.45
N LEU A 189 1.19 1.77 -16.44
CA LEU A 189 2.15 1.44 -17.50
C LEU A 189 2.53 -0.04 -17.52
N LEU A 190 2.28 -0.74 -16.41
CA LEU A 190 2.62 -2.14 -16.22
C LEU A 190 1.38 -3.02 -15.96
N ALA A 191 0.23 -2.56 -16.45
CA ALA A 191 -1.04 -3.30 -16.48
C ALA A 191 -1.62 -3.67 -15.10
N GLN A 192 -1.23 -2.96 -14.04
CA GLN A 192 -2.00 -2.92 -12.81
C GLN A 192 -3.09 -1.85 -12.97
N ASN A 193 -4.34 -2.26 -13.18
CA ASN A 193 -5.43 -1.31 -13.50
C ASN A 193 -5.96 -0.56 -12.28
N SER A 194 -5.73 -1.06 -11.06
CA SER A 194 -6.23 -0.46 -9.82
C SER A 194 -5.12 -0.37 -8.78
N PRO A 195 -5.05 0.72 -8.00
CA PRO A 195 -4.12 0.81 -6.87
C PRO A 195 -4.39 -0.30 -5.85
N ILE A 196 -3.32 -0.86 -5.29
CA ILE A 196 -3.39 -1.85 -4.21
C ILE A 196 -3.02 -1.13 -2.92
N HIS A 197 -4.04 -0.70 -2.18
CA HIS A 197 -3.85 0.06 -0.95
C HIS A 197 -4.28 -0.76 0.27
N LEU A 198 -3.28 -1.23 1.04
CA LEU A 198 -3.49 -2.07 2.20
C LEU A 198 -3.68 -1.21 3.45
N SER A 199 -4.64 -1.60 4.28
CA SER A 199 -4.92 -0.97 5.56
C SER A 199 -4.68 -1.95 6.72
N PRO A 200 -4.30 -1.46 7.92
CA PRO A 200 -4.04 -0.06 8.28
C PRO A 200 -2.72 0.49 7.71
N SER A 201 -2.60 1.84 7.67
CA SER A 201 -1.34 2.50 7.31
C SER A 201 -0.20 2.08 8.26
N MET A 202 0.98 1.81 7.70
CA MET A 202 2.17 1.44 8.47
C MET A 202 3.14 2.61 8.68
N PHE A 203 2.90 3.73 7.99
CA PHE A 203 3.78 4.89 7.93
C PHE A 203 2.99 6.16 8.15
N TYR A 204 3.50 7.05 9.00
CA TYR A 204 2.85 8.30 9.38
C TYR A 204 3.84 9.45 9.32
N HIS A 205 3.37 10.63 8.91
CA HIS A 205 4.23 11.79 8.80
C HIS A 205 4.69 12.30 10.19
N MET A 206 5.96 12.65 10.32
CA MET A 206 6.56 13.31 11.49
C MET A 206 6.81 14.79 11.22
N GLY A 207 6.54 15.61 12.23
CA GLY A 207 6.79 17.04 12.17
C GLY A 207 5.85 17.80 11.22
N ASN A 208 6.09 19.10 11.11
CA ASN A 208 5.36 19.97 10.19
C ASN A 208 6.19 20.14 8.91
N TYR A 209 5.52 20.27 7.77
CA TYR A 209 6.18 20.68 6.54
C TYR A 209 6.73 22.11 6.65
N SER A 210 7.76 22.41 5.85
CA SER A 210 8.11 23.82 5.60
C SER A 210 6.94 24.55 4.95
N GLU A 211 6.81 25.87 5.14
CA GLU A 211 5.72 26.65 4.53
C GLU A 211 5.68 26.47 2.99
N LEU A 212 6.85 26.35 2.38
CA LEU A 212 6.99 26.09 0.96
C LEU A 212 6.49 24.69 0.58
N GLU A 213 6.94 23.64 1.27
CA GLU A 213 6.47 22.28 0.99
C GLU A 213 4.97 22.14 1.28
N ALA A 214 4.45 22.76 2.34
CA ALA A 214 3.03 22.75 2.65
C ALA A 214 2.19 23.45 1.56
N THR A 215 2.75 24.48 0.91
CA THR A 215 2.12 25.20 -0.19
C THR A 215 2.16 24.40 -1.49
N CYS A 216 3.33 23.85 -1.83
CA CYS A 216 3.52 23.06 -3.05
C CYS A 216 2.87 21.67 -2.96
N PHE A 217 2.81 21.13 -1.75
CA PHE A 217 2.37 19.78 -1.46
C PHE A 217 1.55 19.72 -0.16
N PRO A 218 0.23 19.90 -0.26
CA PRO A 218 -0.65 19.85 0.89
C PRO A 218 -0.54 18.53 1.67
N VAL A 219 -0.64 18.61 2.99
CA VAL A 219 -0.60 17.44 3.89
C VAL A 219 -1.75 16.50 3.58
N GLU A 220 -1.43 15.25 3.30
CA GLU A 220 -2.43 14.20 3.14
C GLU A 220 -2.96 13.80 4.51
N LYS A 221 -4.29 13.74 4.61
CA LYS A 221 -4.96 13.18 5.78
C LYS A 221 -5.44 11.79 5.43
N ASP A 222 -5.16 10.84 6.30
CA ASP A 222 -5.79 9.53 6.22
C ASP A 222 -7.32 9.72 6.17
N LYS A 223 -7.97 9.13 5.15
CA LYS A 223 -9.43 9.08 5.11
C LYS A 223 -9.89 8.20 6.27
N VAL A 224 -10.46 8.83 7.28
CA VAL A 224 -11.04 8.14 8.44
C VAL A 224 -12.39 7.57 7.99
N PHE A 225 -12.48 6.25 7.92
CA PHE A 225 -13.74 5.56 7.72
C PHE A 225 -14.43 5.42 9.08
N GLY A 226 -15.72 5.75 9.13
CA GLY A 226 -16.56 5.51 10.30
C GLY A 226 -16.94 4.03 10.43
N GLU A 227 -18.11 3.78 11.00
CA GLU A 227 -18.69 2.44 11.02
C GLU A 227 -19.01 1.94 9.60
N PRO A 228 -18.97 0.62 9.35
CA PRO A 228 -19.35 0.05 8.07
C PRO A 228 -20.86 0.19 7.81
N ASP A 229 -21.22 0.34 6.53
CA ASP A 229 -22.60 0.60 6.10
C ASP A 229 -23.35 -0.71 5.81
N ASN A 230 -22.66 -1.68 5.19
CA ASN A 230 -23.18 -2.99 4.79
C ASN A 230 -24.60 -2.93 4.17
N PRO A 231 -24.74 -2.33 2.97
CA PRO A 231 -26.02 -2.18 2.28
C PRO A 231 -26.74 -3.52 2.07
N THR A 232 -28.07 -3.47 1.92
CA THR A 232 -28.90 -4.70 1.81
C THR A 232 -28.42 -5.60 0.66
N ALA A 233 -28.25 -6.89 0.97
CA ALA A 233 -27.72 -7.87 0.04
C ALA A 233 -28.25 -9.28 0.35
N ILE A 234 -28.15 -10.17 -0.63
CA ILE A 234 -28.28 -11.61 -0.43
C ILE A 234 -26.88 -12.24 -0.40
N VAL A 235 -26.71 -13.30 0.38
CA VAL A 235 -25.44 -14.04 0.44
C VAL A 235 -25.66 -15.47 -0.03
N LEU A 236 -24.94 -15.85 -1.09
CA LEU A 236 -24.95 -17.19 -1.67
C LEU A 236 -23.59 -17.85 -1.44
N THR A 237 -23.58 -19.17 -1.27
CA THR A 237 -22.34 -19.94 -1.11
C THR A 237 -22.54 -21.33 -1.69
N ASP A 238 -21.47 -21.89 -2.27
CA ASP A 238 -21.40 -23.29 -2.69
C ASP A 238 -20.65 -24.18 -1.68
N MET A 239 -20.14 -23.57 -0.60
CA MET A 239 -19.49 -24.28 0.51
C MET A 239 -20.50 -25.12 1.29
N VAL A 240 -20.01 -26.22 1.88
CA VAL A 240 -20.83 -27.13 2.67
C VAL A 240 -21.36 -26.40 3.90
N SER A 241 -22.66 -26.10 3.89
CA SER A 241 -23.34 -25.48 5.01
C SER A 241 -23.90 -26.55 5.95
N MET A 242 -23.53 -26.51 7.23
CA MET A 242 -24.20 -27.35 8.22
C MET A 242 -25.61 -26.84 8.50
N LEU A 243 -26.46 -27.72 9.02
CA LEU A 243 -27.84 -27.39 9.39
C LEU A 243 -27.86 -26.17 10.33
N ASN A 244 -28.70 -25.18 9.99
CA ASN A 244 -28.94 -23.92 10.72
C ASN A 244 -27.87 -22.81 10.59
N ILE A 245 -26.86 -22.94 9.74
CA ILE A 245 -25.92 -21.84 9.49
C ILE A 245 -26.39 -21.01 8.29
N ILE A 246 -26.65 -19.72 8.51
CA ILE A 246 -27.13 -18.80 7.48
C ILE A 246 -25.92 -18.06 6.87
N PRO A 247 -25.66 -18.18 5.56
CA PRO A 247 -24.55 -17.46 4.90
C PRO A 247 -24.58 -15.94 5.10
N LEU A 248 -25.78 -15.38 5.26
CA LEU A 248 -26.00 -13.96 5.53
C LEU A 248 -25.26 -13.47 6.79
N TYR A 249 -24.97 -14.34 7.77
CA TYR A 249 -24.21 -13.96 8.97
C TYR A 249 -22.75 -13.58 8.68
N ALA A 250 -22.18 -14.01 7.55
CA ALA A 250 -20.87 -13.51 7.12
C ALA A 250 -20.89 -12.01 6.74
N TYR A 251 -22.06 -11.42 6.48
CA TYR A 251 -22.18 -10.06 5.95
C TYR A 251 -23.01 -9.13 6.83
N VAL A 252 -24.03 -9.61 7.54
CA VAL A 252 -24.79 -8.74 8.44
C VAL A 252 -23.90 -8.38 9.64
N LEU A 253 -23.90 -7.09 9.99
CA LEU A 253 -23.16 -6.55 11.13
C LEU A 253 -23.77 -7.09 12.45
N ASN A 254 -23.29 -8.24 12.89
CA ASN A 254 -23.72 -8.94 14.10
C ASN A 254 -22.53 -9.69 14.74
N GLU A 255 -22.80 -10.44 15.81
CA GLU A 255 -21.80 -11.27 16.50
C GLU A 255 -21.72 -12.70 15.95
N GLU A 256 -22.63 -13.07 15.05
CA GLU A 256 -22.68 -14.40 14.44
C GLU A 256 -21.68 -14.50 13.28
N SER A 257 -21.31 -15.72 12.91
CA SER A 257 -20.38 -15.98 11.81
C SER A 257 -20.87 -17.12 10.93
N TYR A 258 -20.43 -17.11 9.66
CA TYR A 258 -20.62 -18.26 8.80
C TYR A 258 -19.49 -19.26 9.03
N THR A 259 -19.83 -20.52 9.26
CA THR A 259 -18.84 -21.58 9.39
C THR A 259 -19.10 -22.72 8.42
N THR A 260 -18.01 -23.28 7.91
CA THR A 260 -18.02 -24.40 6.97
C THR A 260 -16.84 -25.33 7.25
N LEU A 261 -16.87 -26.53 6.68
CA LEU A 261 -15.87 -27.57 6.87
C LEU A 261 -15.25 -27.94 5.53
N ASP A 262 -13.92 -28.09 5.54
CA ASP A 262 -13.10 -28.58 4.43
C ASP A 262 -13.39 -27.87 3.09
N PRO A 263 -13.27 -26.53 3.04
CA PRO A 263 -13.50 -25.79 1.80
C PRO A 263 -12.49 -26.20 0.72
N ILE A 264 -12.99 -26.39 -0.50
CA ILE A 264 -12.22 -26.85 -1.66
C ILE A 264 -11.88 -25.63 -2.53
N GLU A 265 -10.75 -25.69 -3.22
CA GLU A 265 -10.39 -24.72 -4.26
C GLU A 265 -11.55 -24.44 -5.22
N GLY A 266 -11.83 -23.16 -5.44
CA GLY A 266 -12.95 -22.69 -6.27
C GLY A 266 -14.26 -22.49 -5.52
N ASN A 267 -14.40 -22.99 -4.29
CA ASN A 267 -15.56 -22.64 -3.46
C ASN A 267 -15.58 -21.15 -3.16
N HIS A 268 -16.78 -20.61 -3.00
CA HIS A 268 -16.98 -19.19 -2.82
C HIS A 268 -18.18 -18.86 -1.93
N LEU A 269 -18.08 -17.71 -1.27
CA LEU A 269 -19.19 -17.00 -0.66
C LEU A 269 -19.33 -15.67 -1.40
N THR A 270 -20.54 -15.37 -1.88
CA THR A 270 -20.82 -14.19 -2.69
C THR A 270 -21.95 -13.38 -2.09
N VAL A 271 -21.62 -12.14 -1.73
CA VAL A 271 -22.57 -11.09 -1.38
C VAL A 271 -23.04 -10.46 -2.68
N ILE A 272 -24.34 -10.46 -2.93
CA ILE A 272 -24.97 -9.82 -4.08
C ILE A 272 -25.84 -8.69 -3.55
N LEU A 273 -25.44 -7.45 -3.85
CA LEU A 273 -26.15 -6.26 -3.40
C LEU A 273 -27.54 -6.19 -4.04
N ASP A 274 -28.52 -5.70 -3.30
CA ASP A 274 -29.86 -5.47 -3.84
C ASP A 274 -29.86 -4.38 -4.91
N ARG A 275 -29.04 -3.34 -4.69
CA ARG A 275 -28.75 -2.26 -5.64
C ARG A 275 -27.25 -2.15 -5.89
N PRO A 276 -26.79 -2.13 -7.16
CA PRO A 276 -25.41 -1.79 -7.46
C PRO A 276 -25.07 -0.39 -6.97
N GLN A 277 -23.91 -0.21 -6.34
CA GLN A 277 -23.46 1.10 -5.82
C GLN A 277 -21.94 1.22 -5.75
N LYS A 278 -21.43 2.43 -5.52
CA LYS A 278 -20.00 2.68 -5.30
C LYS A 278 -19.62 2.28 -3.87
N ILE A 279 -18.71 1.31 -3.77
CA ILE A 279 -18.11 0.85 -2.52
C ILE A 279 -16.70 1.39 -2.42
N LEU A 280 -16.33 1.98 -1.29
CA LEU A 280 -15.05 2.66 -1.06
C LEU A 280 -14.01 1.78 -0.37
N ARG A 281 -14.45 0.83 0.46
CA ARG A 281 -13.58 -0.06 1.23
C ARG A 281 -14.29 -1.38 1.50
N ILE A 282 -13.54 -2.47 1.44
CA ILE A 282 -14.02 -3.81 1.79
C ILE A 282 -13.04 -4.40 2.80
N VAL A 283 -13.59 -4.95 3.87
CA VAL A 283 -12.85 -5.71 4.88
C VAL A 283 -13.43 -7.11 4.96
N VAL A 284 -12.59 -8.12 4.85
CA VAL A 284 -12.97 -9.54 5.05
C VAL A 284 -12.18 -10.07 6.24
N LEU A 285 -12.91 -10.53 7.24
CA LEU A 285 -12.36 -11.12 8.46
C LEU A 285 -12.69 -12.61 8.52
N THR A 286 -11.67 -13.44 8.59
CA THR A 286 -11.83 -14.88 8.81
C THR A 286 -11.13 -15.31 10.10
N GLY A 287 -11.38 -16.57 10.49
CA GLY A 287 -10.88 -17.16 11.72
C GLY A 287 -11.63 -16.70 12.97
N THR A 288 -11.37 -17.32 14.10
CA THR A 288 -11.94 -16.96 15.40
C THR A 288 -11.34 -15.67 15.94
N GLU A 289 -12.09 -14.96 16.79
CA GLU A 289 -11.64 -13.69 17.35
C GLU A 289 -10.48 -13.84 18.36
N GLU A 290 -10.49 -14.89 19.18
CA GLU A 290 -9.53 -15.07 20.26
C GLU A 290 -8.10 -15.37 19.78
N ASN A 291 -7.95 -16.22 18.76
CA ASN A 291 -6.64 -16.74 18.34
C ASN A 291 -6.48 -16.88 16.83
N GLY A 292 -7.45 -16.42 16.03
CA GLY A 292 -7.40 -16.51 14.58
C GLY A 292 -7.46 -17.94 14.03
N MET A 293 -7.80 -18.95 14.84
CA MET A 293 -7.96 -20.32 14.34
C MET A 293 -9.06 -20.40 13.30
N TYR A 294 -8.96 -21.37 12.38
CA TYR A 294 -9.95 -21.59 11.32
C TYR A 294 -10.08 -20.40 10.35
N HIS A 295 -9.01 -19.61 10.20
CA HIS A 295 -8.91 -18.62 9.15
C HIS A 295 -8.79 -19.28 7.78
N LEU A 296 -9.18 -18.56 6.73
CA LEU A 296 -8.92 -18.96 5.37
C LEU A 296 -7.43 -18.82 5.08
N GLN A 297 -6.76 -19.92 4.73
CA GLN A 297 -5.31 -19.93 4.50
C GLN A 297 -4.95 -19.29 3.17
N LYS A 298 -5.68 -19.64 2.11
CA LYS A 298 -5.51 -19.09 0.78
C LYS A 298 -6.88 -18.75 0.20
N GLY A 299 -7.14 -17.46 0.05
CA GLY A 299 -8.33 -16.97 -0.61
C GLY A 299 -8.09 -15.63 -1.27
N ARG A 300 -9.08 -15.18 -2.02
CA ARG A 300 -9.08 -13.88 -2.69
C ARG A 300 -10.47 -13.27 -2.70
N VAL A 301 -10.51 -11.94 -2.78
CA VAL A 301 -11.75 -11.17 -2.93
C VAL A 301 -11.83 -10.64 -4.35
N LEU A 302 -12.96 -10.90 -4.99
CA LEU A 302 -13.29 -10.46 -6.33
C LEU A 302 -14.47 -9.49 -6.29
N LEU A 303 -14.37 -8.43 -7.10
CA LEU A 303 -15.39 -7.42 -7.31
C LEU A 303 -16.23 -7.82 -8.53
N GLY A 304 -17.51 -8.06 -8.34
CA GLY A 304 -18.43 -8.51 -9.38
C GLY A 304 -19.30 -7.39 -9.93
N TYR A 305 -19.43 -7.34 -11.25
CA TYR A 305 -20.25 -6.39 -12.00
C TYR A 305 -21.27 -7.15 -12.87
N ASP A 306 -22.31 -6.44 -13.29
CA ASP A 306 -23.35 -6.91 -14.19
C ASP A 306 -24.12 -8.12 -13.63
N ILE A 307 -25.30 -7.86 -13.04
CA ILE A 307 -26.15 -8.90 -12.46
C ILE A 307 -26.94 -9.60 -13.57
N MET A 308 -26.93 -10.92 -13.55
CA MET A 308 -27.86 -11.76 -14.30
C MET A 308 -28.80 -12.45 -13.31
N ASP A 309 -30.12 -12.40 -13.53
CA ASP A 309 -31.12 -12.83 -12.52
C ASP A 309 -31.41 -14.34 -12.48
N GLN A 310 -30.97 -15.11 -13.47
CA GLN A 310 -31.29 -16.55 -13.57
C GLN A 310 -30.11 -17.40 -14.07
N PRO A 311 -29.32 -18.03 -13.16
CA PRO A 311 -29.31 -17.85 -11.71
C PRO A 311 -28.76 -16.47 -11.31
N LYS A 312 -29.11 -15.95 -10.12
CA LYS A 312 -28.61 -14.64 -9.66
C LYS A 312 -27.10 -14.67 -9.43
N HIS A 313 -26.31 -14.07 -10.32
CA HIS A 313 -24.85 -13.96 -10.20
C HIS A 313 -24.31 -12.76 -10.97
N CYS A 314 -23.07 -12.36 -10.67
CA CYS A 314 -22.34 -11.37 -11.46
C CYS A 314 -21.60 -12.04 -12.62
N VAL A 315 -21.58 -11.39 -13.79
CA VAL A 315 -20.99 -11.93 -15.01
C VAL A 315 -19.49 -11.65 -15.08
N ARG A 316 -19.09 -10.43 -14.71
CA ARG A 316 -17.70 -9.97 -14.80
C ARG A 316 -17.12 -9.81 -13.40
N TYR A 317 -15.87 -10.26 -13.22
CA TYR A 317 -15.14 -10.10 -11.97
C TYR A 317 -13.79 -9.43 -12.20
N SER A 318 -13.41 -8.52 -11.30
CA SER A 318 -12.03 -8.03 -11.16
C SER A 318 -11.47 -8.43 -9.79
N LEU A 319 -10.16 -8.58 -9.69
CA LEU A 319 -9.50 -8.91 -8.43
C LEU A 319 -9.40 -7.66 -7.55
N LEU A 320 -9.88 -7.74 -6.30
CA LEU A 320 -9.53 -6.76 -5.28
C LEU A 320 -8.16 -7.11 -4.69
N GLY A 321 -8.02 -8.34 -4.16
CA GLY A 321 -6.77 -8.81 -3.60
C GLY A 321 -6.87 -10.19 -2.92
N PRO A 322 -5.73 -10.82 -2.64
CA PRO A 322 -5.64 -12.02 -1.81
C PRO A 322 -5.79 -11.69 -0.33
N LEU A 323 -6.16 -12.69 0.47
CA LEU A 323 -6.19 -12.56 1.93
C LEU A 323 -4.76 -12.67 2.48
N VAL A 324 -4.39 -11.73 3.35
CA VAL A 324 -3.12 -11.70 4.09
C VAL A 324 -3.39 -12.17 5.52
N GLY A 325 -2.78 -13.31 5.90
CA GLY A 325 -3.05 -13.91 7.22
C GLY A 325 -4.54 -14.25 7.44
N GLY A 326 -5.26 -14.57 6.35
CA GLY A 326 -6.69 -14.86 6.39
C GLY A 326 -7.61 -13.64 6.49
N ASN A 327 -7.11 -12.42 6.32
CA ASN A 327 -7.95 -11.23 6.29
C ASN A 327 -7.65 -10.38 5.06
N LEU A 328 -8.57 -9.50 4.69
CA LEU A 328 -8.35 -8.47 3.68
C LEU A 328 -8.91 -7.15 4.22
N ASP A 329 -8.17 -6.07 4.02
CA ASP A 329 -8.63 -4.71 4.30
C ASP A 329 -8.07 -3.79 3.21
N GLN A 330 -8.92 -3.49 2.23
CA GLN A 330 -8.49 -2.81 1.02
C GLN A 330 -9.52 -1.78 0.56
N ARG A 331 -9.00 -0.66 0.06
CA ARG A 331 -9.81 0.36 -0.62
C ARG A 331 -10.15 -0.09 -2.04
N VAL A 332 -11.29 0.39 -2.51
CA VAL A 332 -11.74 0.20 -3.89
C VAL A 332 -11.64 1.55 -4.59
N PHE A 333 -10.96 1.56 -5.72
CA PHE A 333 -10.74 2.74 -6.54
C PHE A 333 -11.53 2.64 -7.83
N TYR A 334 -12.14 3.76 -8.23
CA TYR A 334 -12.82 3.92 -9.50
C TYR A 334 -12.15 5.05 -10.26
N ASP A 335 -12.16 4.96 -11.60
CA ASP A 335 -11.78 6.10 -12.42
C ASP A 335 -12.77 7.25 -12.18
N GLU A 336 -12.30 8.50 -12.22
CA GLU A 336 -13.11 9.69 -11.90
C GLU A 336 -14.41 9.78 -12.72
N ASP A 337 -14.36 9.36 -14.00
CA ASP A 337 -15.49 9.36 -14.92
C ASP A 337 -16.29 8.04 -14.93
N SER A 338 -15.92 7.08 -14.08
CA SER A 338 -16.57 5.77 -14.06
C SER A 338 -17.94 5.84 -13.40
N MET A 339 -18.92 5.37 -14.17
CA MET A 339 -20.28 5.09 -13.72
C MET A 339 -20.45 3.62 -13.32
N GLU A 340 -19.38 2.82 -13.33
CA GLU A 340 -19.46 1.42 -12.93
C GLU A 340 -19.78 1.33 -11.43
N LYS A 341 -20.81 0.54 -11.12
CA LYS A 341 -21.28 0.29 -9.77
C LYS A 341 -21.09 -1.18 -9.42
N LEU A 342 -20.58 -1.43 -8.22
CA LEU A 342 -20.29 -2.78 -7.76
C LEU A 342 -21.60 -3.51 -7.46
N SER A 343 -21.73 -4.75 -7.95
CA SER A 343 -22.94 -5.55 -7.80
C SER A 343 -22.75 -6.75 -6.87
N CYS A 344 -21.56 -7.36 -6.89
CA CYS A 344 -21.23 -8.49 -6.03
C CYS A 344 -19.86 -8.33 -5.38
N ILE A 345 -19.70 -8.93 -4.20
CA ILE A 345 -18.42 -9.16 -3.54
C ILE A 345 -18.28 -10.66 -3.36
N ARG A 346 -17.28 -11.27 -3.99
CA ARG A 346 -17.03 -12.72 -3.91
C ARG A 346 -15.75 -12.99 -3.14
N LEU A 347 -15.87 -13.66 -2.01
CA LEU A 347 -14.77 -14.33 -1.33
C LEU A 347 -14.61 -15.73 -1.92
N GLU A 348 -13.46 -16.01 -2.54
CA GLU A 348 -13.17 -17.27 -3.21
C GLU A 348 -11.98 -17.97 -2.54
N VAL A 349 -12.09 -19.28 -2.40
CA VAL A 349 -11.06 -20.18 -1.86
C VAL A 349 -10.07 -20.48 -2.96
N SER A 350 -8.82 -20.02 -2.79
CA SER A 350 -7.77 -20.16 -3.80
C SER A 350 -6.99 -21.47 -3.67
N ALA A 351 -7.06 -22.14 -2.52
CA ALA A 351 -6.54 -23.49 -2.35
C ALA A 351 -7.34 -24.24 -1.29
N SER A 352 -7.57 -25.53 -1.54
CA SER A 352 -8.26 -26.40 -0.58
C SER A 352 -7.51 -26.43 0.76
N GLN A 353 -8.26 -26.38 1.86
CA GLN A 353 -7.73 -26.62 3.20
C GLN A 353 -8.57 -27.68 3.88
N GLU A 354 -7.90 -28.62 4.53
CA GLU A 354 -8.54 -29.46 5.54
C GLU A 354 -8.75 -28.58 6.78
N HIS A 355 -9.79 -28.84 7.57
CA HIS A 355 -10.26 -28.08 8.75
C HIS A 355 -11.38 -27.06 8.48
N TRP A 356 -11.94 -26.60 9.58
CA TRP A 356 -12.98 -25.58 9.63
C TRP A 356 -12.52 -24.26 9.05
N LEU A 357 -13.47 -23.55 8.46
CA LEU A 357 -13.35 -22.15 8.06
C LEU A 357 -14.44 -21.35 8.76
N VAL A 358 -14.04 -20.26 9.42
CA VAL A 358 -14.93 -19.27 10.01
C VAL A 358 -14.80 -17.99 9.20
N ILE A 359 -15.90 -17.53 8.59
CA ILE A 359 -16.00 -16.20 7.98
C ILE A 359 -16.78 -15.35 8.96
N ARG A 360 -16.06 -14.49 9.70
CA ARG A 360 -16.66 -13.65 10.74
C ARG A 360 -17.51 -12.57 10.12
N GLN A 361 -16.88 -11.72 9.31
CA GLN A 361 -17.50 -10.51 8.82
C GLN A 361 -16.91 -10.09 7.47
N ILE A 362 -17.78 -9.66 6.57
CA ILE A 362 -17.47 -8.93 5.34
C ILE A 362 -18.07 -7.56 5.53
N LYS A 363 -17.23 -6.57 5.80
CA LYS A 363 -17.63 -5.18 6.07
C LYS A 363 -17.41 -4.33 4.82
N VAL A 364 -18.32 -3.42 4.57
CA VAL A 364 -18.39 -2.62 3.36
C VAL A 364 -18.72 -1.18 3.73
N TRP A 365 -17.96 -0.25 3.14
CA TRP A 365 -18.23 1.19 3.23
C TRP A 365 -18.65 1.70 1.87
N THR A 366 -19.76 2.43 1.80
CA THR A 366 -20.34 2.97 0.57
C THR A 366 -20.04 4.46 0.41
N ASP A 367 -20.17 4.94 -0.82
CA ASP A 367 -20.08 6.38 -1.12
C ASP A 367 -21.36 7.08 -0.62
N PRO A 368 -21.28 8.12 0.24
CA PRO A 368 -22.45 8.80 0.79
C PRO A 368 -23.42 9.34 -0.27
N GLU A 369 -22.92 9.66 -1.47
CA GLU A 369 -23.75 10.21 -2.54
C GLU A 369 -24.77 9.18 -3.11
N ASP A 370 -24.55 7.88 -2.91
CA ASP A 370 -25.46 6.83 -3.37
C ASP A 370 -26.61 6.53 -2.36
N GLU A 371 -26.51 6.99 -1.10
CA GLU A 371 -27.55 6.74 -0.07
C GLU A 371 -28.84 7.54 -0.28
N GLU A 372 -28.79 8.64 -1.05
CA GLU A 372 -29.94 9.54 -1.29
C GLU A 372 -30.72 9.24 -2.59
N SER A 373 -30.43 8.12 -3.29
CA SER A 373 -31.00 7.83 -4.63
C SER A 373 -32.01 6.66 -4.73
#